data_AF-A0A939JWK9-F1
#
_entry.id   AF-A0A939JWK9-F1
#
_cell.length_a   1.000
_cell.length_b   1.000
_cell.length_c   1.000
_cell.angle_alpha   90.00
_cell.angle_beta   90.00
_cell.angle_gamma   90.00
#
_symmetry.space_group_name_H-M   'P 1'
#
loop_
_entity.id
_entity.type
_entity.pdbx_description
1 polymer ?
#
loop_
_entity_poly.entity_id
_entity_poly.type
_entity_poly.pdbx_seq_one_letter_code
_entity_poly.pdbx_strand_id
1 'polypeptide(L)' 'MATDAMRYARFDHPKHGTYDHPEKVLKDEALSESEKQTVLEDWAASLKHILANDPHASDAQATKESLDEVIERLAAGRT' A
#
# COMPACT_ATOMS: atom_id res chain seq x y z
N MET A 1 24.56 5.97 -0.58
CA MET A 1 23.28 6.11 0.13
C MET A 1 22.47 4.87 -0.19
N ALA A 2 22.36 3.92 0.75
CA ALA A 2 21.57 2.71 0.55
C ALA A 2 20.11 3.10 0.76
N THR A 3 19.35 3.16 -0.33
CA THR A 3 17.89 3.29 -0.26
C THR A 3 17.36 2.02 0.40
N ASP A 4 16.88 2.16 1.63
CA ASP A 4 16.12 1.15 2.38
C ASP A 4 14.81 0.85 1.59
N ALA A 5 14.92 0.03 0.54
CA ALA A 5 13.87 -0.19 -0.45
C ALA A 5 13.36 -1.65 -0.46
N MET A 6 13.66 -2.43 0.58
CA MET A 6 13.47 -3.89 0.56
C MET A 6 12.66 -4.44 1.74
N ARG A 7 11.63 -3.74 2.21
CA ARG A 7 10.78 -4.23 3.33
C ARG A 7 9.28 -4.25 3.08
N TYR A 8 8.84 -3.82 1.91
CA TYR A 8 7.43 -3.77 1.57
C TYR A 8 7.06 -4.87 0.57
N ALA A 9 5.95 -5.54 0.84
CA ALA A 9 5.39 -6.55 -0.05
C ALA A 9 4.89 -5.88 -1.32
N ARG A 10 5.63 -6.05 -2.42
CA ARG A 10 5.30 -5.49 -3.74
C ARG A 10 3.88 -5.89 -4.15
N PHE A 11 3.08 -4.90 -4.53
CA PHE A 11 1.69 -5.06 -4.95
C PHE A 11 1.54 -4.80 -6.45
N ASP A 12 0.86 -5.69 -7.15
CA ASP A 12 0.57 -5.56 -8.57
C ASP A 12 -0.91 -5.27 -8.77
N HIS A 13 -1.23 -4.03 -9.18
CA HIS A 13 -2.60 -3.60 -9.43
C HIS A 13 -2.94 -3.72 -10.92
N PRO A 14 -4.02 -4.43 -11.31
CA PRO A 14 -4.31 -4.80 -12.70
C PRO A 14 -4.51 -3.60 -13.64
N LYS A 15 -4.87 -2.43 -13.11
CA LYS A 15 -5.11 -1.20 -13.87
C LYS A 15 -4.08 -0.10 -13.67
N HIS A 16 -3.36 -0.12 -12.55
CA HIS A 16 -2.54 1.01 -12.10
C HIS A 16 -1.05 0.64 -12.02
N GLY A 17 -0.70 -0.61 -12.32
CA GLY A 17 0.67 -1.09 -12.37
C GLY A 17 1.16 -1.59 -11.02
N THR A 18 2.47 -1.69 -10.87
CA THR A 18 3.09 -2.27 -9.67
C THR A 18 3.55 -1.16 -8.72
N TYR A 19 3.24 -1.33 -7.43
CA TYR A 19 3.70 -0.49 -6.34
C TYR A 19 4.54 -1.29 -5.34
N ASP A 20 5.71 -0.77 -5.01
CA ASP A 20 6.62 -1.31 -3.99
C ASP A 20 6.55 -0.55 -2.67
N HIS A 21 5.74 0.53 -2.57
CA HIS A 21 5.52 1.24 -1.31
C HIS A 21 4.16 1.96 -1.31
N PRO A 22 3.36 1.91 -0.22
CA PRO A 22 2.08 2.62 -0.12
C PRO A 22 2.15 4.13 -0.41
N GLU A 23 3.22 4.81 0.01
CA GLU A 23 3.43 6.23 -0.28
C GLU A 23 3.56 6.54 -1.78
N LYS A 24 3.97 5.57 -2.62
CA LYS A 24 4.05 5.79 -4.07
C LYS A 24 2.66 5.93 -4.68
N VAL A 25 1.65 5.23 -4.15
CA VAL A 25 0.25 5.39 -4.57
C VAL A 25 -0.25 6.79 -4.22
N LEU A 26 0.09 7.30 -3.03
CA LEU A 26 -0.33 8.65 -2.61
C LEU A 26 0.32 9.75 -3.47
N LYS A 27 1.60 9.58 -3.82
CA LYS A 27 2.37 10.51 -4.66
C LYS A 27 2.11 10.34 -6.16
N ASP A 28 1.33 9.35 -6.56
CA ASP A 28 1.00 9.11 -7.97
C ASP A 28 0.03 10.21 -8.46
N GLU A 29 0.54 11.13 -9.27
CA GLU A 29 -0.26 12.23 -9.85
C GLU A 29 -1.18 11.74 -10.98
N ALA A 30 -0.96 10.52 -11.51
CA ALA A 30 -1.82 9.93 -12.52
C ALA A 30 -3.12 9.36 -11.93
N LEU A 31 -3.16 9.13 -10.60
CA LEU A 31 -4.34 8.64 -9.91
C LEU A 31 -5.15 9.78 -9.29
N SER A 32 -6.45 9.76 -9.50
CA SER A 32 -7.39 10.55 -8.69
C SER A 32 -7.44 10.04 -7.24
N GLU A 33 -7.92 10.86 -6.30
CA GLU A 33 -8.05 10.46 -4.90
C GLU A 33 -8.89 9.18 -4.72
N SER A 34 -9.95 9.02 -5.52
CA SER A 34 -10.80 7.82 -5.52
C SER A 34 -10.05 6.58 -6.01
N GLU A 35 -9.20 6.72 -7.03
CA GLU A 35 -8.35 5.64 -7.54
C GLU A 35 -7.26 5.27 -6.53
N LYS A 36 -6.62 6.27 -5.89
CA LYS A 36 -5.66 6.04 -4.80
C LYS A 36 -6.29 5.25 -3.68
N GLN A 37 -7.50 5.63 -3.27
CA GLN A 37 -8.24 4.91 -2.25
C GLN A 37 -8.49 3.46 -2.67
N THR A 38 -8.96 3.24 -3.90
CA THR A 38 -9.23 1.88 -4.43
C THR A 38 -7.98 1.01 -4.43
N VAL A 39 -6.85 1.54 -4.93
CA VAL A 39 -5.56 0.82 -4.95
C VAL A 39 -5.10 0.46 -3.54
N LEU A 40 -5.21 1.38 -2.59
CA LEU A 40 -4.82 1.13 -1.21
C LEU A 40 -5.73 0.08 -0.54
N GLU A 41 -7.04 0.14 -0.76
CA GLU A 41 -8.00 -0.84 -0.24
C GLU A 41 -7.76 -2.25 -0.81
N ASP A 42 -7.52 -2.38 -2.12
CA ASP A 42 -7.20 -3.66 -2.76
C ASP A 42 -5.87 -4.25 -2.25
N TRP A 43 -4.88 -3.39 -2.00
CA TRP A 43 -3.62 -3.80 -1.40
C TRP A 43 -3.82 -4.25 0.06
N ALA A 44 -4.63 -3.55 0.85
CA ALA A 44 -4.99 -3.97 2.21
C ALA A 44 -5.62 -5.37 2.23
N ALA A 45 -6.57 -5.61 1.32
CA ALA A 45 -7.22 -6.91 1.19
C ALA A 45 -6.20 -8.01 0.84
N SER A 46 -5.27 -7.73 -0.07
CA SER A 46 -4.20 -8.66 -0.46
C SER A 46 -3.27 -8.98 0.70
N LEU A 47 -2.85 -7.98 1.49
CA LEU A 47 -2.03 -8.19 2.68
C LEU A 47 -2.77 -8.98 3.76
N LYS A 48 -4.07 -8.74 3.93
CA LYS A 48 -4.91 -9.52 4.85
C LYS A 48 -4.96 -10.99 4.44
N HIS A 49 -5.07 -11.28 3.15
CA HIS A 49 -5.00 -12.65 2.65
C HIS A 49 -3.63 -13.28 2.89
N ILE A 50 -2.54 -12.54 2.66
CA ILE A 50 -1.17 -13.03 2.92
C ILE A 50 -1.01 -13.35 4.41
N LEU A 51 -1.32 -12.40 5.31
CA LEU A 51 -1.19 -12.58 6.76
C LEU A 51 -2.11 -13.67 7.33
N ALA A 52 -3.25 -13.93 6.68
CA ALA A 52 -4.11 -15.05 7.06
C ALA A 52 -3.50 -16.41 6.71
N ASN A 53 -2.68 -16.50 5.65
CA ASN A 53 -2.00 -17.73 5.25
C ASN A 53 -0.61 -17.86 5.90
N ASP A 54 0.10 -16.75 6.08
CA ASP A 54 1.42 -16.67 6.69
C ASP A 54 1.47 -15.49 7.70
N PRO A 55 1.10 -15.72 8.96
CA PRO A 55 1.07 -14.66 9.97
C PRO A 55 2.46 -14.17 10.40
N HIS A 56 3.52 -14.86 9.98
CA HIS A 56 4.91 -14.49 10.26
C HIS A 56 5.57 -13.66 9.15
N ALA A 57 4.82 -13.34 8.08
CA ALA A 57 5.26 -12.46 7.01
C ALA A 57 5.51 -11.04 7.53
N SER A 58 6.72 -10.81 8.06
CA SER A 58 7.11 -9.55 8.69
C SER A 58 7.03 -8.38 7.71
N ASP A 59 7.36 -8.61 6.43
CA ASP A 59 7.22 -7.61 5.37
C ASP A 59 5.75 -7.27 5.10
N ALA A 60 4.84 -8.26 5.12
CA ALA A 60 3.42 -8.02 4.92
C ALA A 60 2.81 -7.23 6.09
N GLN A 61 3.24 -7.51 7.32
CA GLN A 61 2.83 -6.77 8.51
C GLN A 61 3.32 -5.32 8.46
N ALA A 62 4.61 -5.11 8.18
CA ALA A 62 5.17 -3.76 8.03
C ALA A 62 4.49 -2.96 6.91
N THR A 63 4.18 -3.62 5.79
CA THR A 63 3.42 -2.99 4.69
C THR A 63 2.02 -2.62 5.12
N LYS A 64 1.34 -3.48 5.89
CA LYS A 64 -0.01 -3.21 6.38
C LYS A 64 -0.03 -1.97 7.28
N GLU A 65 0.92 -1.87 8.22
CA GLU A 65 1.03 -0.72 9.12
C GLU A 65 1.24 0.58 8.33
N SER A 66 2.21 0.62 7.41
CA SER A 66 2.42 1.80 6.56
C SER A 66 1.24 2.11 5.63
N LEU A 67 0.50 1.09 5.19
CA LEU A 67 -0.67 1.28 4.33
C LEU A 67 -1.84 1.89 5.10
N ASP A 68 -2.09 1.43 6.33
CA ASP A 68 -3.11 2.01 7.20
C ASP A 68 -2.80 3.51 7.45
N GLU A 69 -1.56 3.87 7.76
CA GLU A 69 -1.14 5.27 7.93
C GLU A 69 -1.39 6.12 6.66
N VAL A 70 -1.13 5.55 5.48
CA VAL A 70 -1.35 6.25 4.20
C VAL A 70 -2.85 6.43 3.92
N ILE A 71 -3.68 5.44 4.23
CA ILE A 71 -5.14 5.53 4.11
C ILE A 71 -5.68 6.60 5.06
N GLU A 72 -5.22 6.64 6.30
CA GLU A 72 -5.62 7.67 7.27
C GLU A 72 -5.22 9.07 6.81
N ARG A 73 -4.01 9.24 6.27
CA ARG A 73 -3.56 10.52 5.70
C ARG A 73 -4.39 10.95 4.49
N LEU A 74 -4.76 10.01 3.62
CA LEU A 74 -5.64 10.27 2.48
C LEU A 74 -7.05 10.67 2.93
N ALA A 75 -7.56 10.09 4.01
CA ALA A 75 -8.85 10.46 4.59
C ALA A 75 -8.79 11.84 5.29
N ALA A 76 -7.71 12.13 6.02
CA ALA A 76 -7.52 13.39 6.72
C ALA A 76 -7.25 14.59 5.79
N GLY A 77 -6.61 14.37 4.64
CA GLY A 77 -6.40 15.42 3.63
C GLY A 77 -7.64 15.80 2.81
N ARG A 78 -8.77 15.09 3.02
CA ARG A 78 -10.02 15.27 2.28
C ARG A 78 -10.99 16.30 2.91
N THR A 79 -10.59 16.93 4.03
CA THR A 79 -11.34 17.99 4.75
C THR A 79 -10.77 19.37 4.43
#